data_AF-A0A1F4K5M4-F1
#
_entry.id   AF-A0A1F4K5M4-F1
#
_cell.length_a   1.000
_cell.length_b   1.000
_cell.length_c   1.000
_cell.angle_alpha   90.00
_cell.angle_beta   90.00
_cell.angle_gamma   90.00
#
_symmetry.space_group_name_H-M   'P 1'
#
loop_
_entity.id
_entity.type
_entity.pdbx_description
1 polymer ?
#
loop_
_entity_poly.entity_id
_entity_poly.type
_entity_poly.pdbx_seq_one_letter_code
_entity_poly.pdbx_strand_id
1 'polypeptide(L)'
;MDAYSALIDFSDPAQPQGPRLRHAFGAARQTLVAHRLDQVRGVLEAVQAAAQQGLWCVGYLRYEAAPAFDAALTVHAATGPLAWFAVYDQALPWPDPADLGHASAAMPQDWKVDWQEPMARPAFDAAMDALHQAIAQGELYQVNFTAQMLGRLSGAAGVAGARLLFAALQRAQPGGYSAYLDTGANGQLLSVSPELFFDWHAGRLLARPMKGTARRGATAEQDAALADTLRTSAKERSENVMIVDLLRNDLSRLAEPHSVRVPRLFHVEALPTVWQMTSDVEARTRADCSLVDVFAALFPCGSVTGAPKVRAMQMIHALEPQPRGVYCGALGIVQPGGRATFNVPIRTVTLQDTAAQCGIGSGITAYADAPGEWQEWLYKQAFVQRASSPFSLLETLALVDGVVRDADAHLARMALAARHFGTVWDAALVQQTLSDLARQHPRGAWRVRLLLSPQGRAMAEAHALDPSPGRVRLQLAERALAEAHSEFVRFKTTRRAHYDAFAPTAQGVFDTLLWNSAGEITECTRGNIALQLDGRWVTPALHCGLLAGIGRANALREGRVVEAVVRVQDLPRVTALAFVNSLRGWIDAELIPFSDQ
;
A
#
# COMPACT_ATOMS: atom_id res chain seq x y z
N MET A 1 -21.95 16.25 -13.08
CA MET A 1 -22.50 16.41 -11.72
C MET A 1 -21.56 15.71 -10.78
N ASP A 2 -20.65 16.44 -10.14
CA ASP A 2 -19.80 15.86 -9.10
C ASP A 2 -20.60 15.79 -7.81
N ALA A 3 -21.19 14.62 -7.56
CA ALA A 3 -22.15 14.42 -6.48
C ALA A 3 -21.55 14.62 -5.07
N TYR A 4 -20.23 14.47 -4.91
CA TYR A 4 -19.56 14.48 -3.61
C TYR A 4 -18.24 15.26 -3.62
N SER A 5 -18.06 16.18 -2.68
CA SER A 5 -16.79 16.90 -2.43
C SER A 5 -15.93 16.22 -1.37
N ALA A 6 -16.50 15.38 -0.51
CA ALA A 6 -15.74 14.62 0.48
C ALA A 6 -16.32 13.22 0.71
N LEU A 7 -15.43 12.27 1.04
CA LEU A 7 -15.78 10.92 1.50
C LEU A 7 -14.96 10.60 2.75
N ILE A 8 -15.61 10.13 3.81
CA ILE A 8 -14.96 9.68 5.04
C ILE A 8 -15.31 8.22 5.30
N ASP A 9 -14.30 7.39 5.51
CA ASP A 9 -14.41 5.98 5.87
C ASP A 9 -13.43 5.66 6.99
N PHE A 10 -13.85 5.89 8.23
CA PHE A 10 -13.03 5.75 9.43
C PHE A 10 -13.46 4.55 10.28
N SER A 11 -12.48 3.80 10.77
CA SER A 11 -12.70 2.77 11.79
C SER A 11 -13.16 3.41 13.10
N ASP A 12 -14.06 2.76 13.85
CA ASP A 12 -14.30 3.16 15.24
C ASP A 12 -13.03 2.83 16.07
N PRO A 13 -12.37 3.83 16.68
CA PRO A 13 -11.16 3.62 17.46
C PRO A 13 -11.34 2.68 18.66
N ALA A 14 -12.54 2.66 19.25
CA ALA A 14 -12.88 1.83 20.41
C ALA A 14 -13.40 0.44 20.01
N GLN A 15 -13.99 0.31 18.82
CA GLN A 15 -14.50 -0.95 18.28
C GLN A 15 -14.03 -1.16 16.83
N PRO A 16 -12.78 -1.59 16.59
CA PRO A 16 -12.25 -1.73 15.24
C PRO A 16 -13.04 -2.67 14.32
N GLN A 17 -13.76 -3.64 14.90
CA GLN A 17 -14.65 -4.58 14.19
C GLN A 17 -16.11 -4.12 14.11
N GLY A 18 -16.43 -2.97 14.71
CA GLY A 18 -17.75 -2.37 14.71
C GLY A 18 -18.09 -1.69 13.37
N PRO A 19 -19.29 -1.09 13.28
CA PRO A 19 -19.66 -0.30 12.10
C PRO A 19 -18.69 0.86 11.93
N ARG A 20 -18.27 1.09 10.70
CA ARG A 20 -17.35 2.18 10.32
C ARG A 20 -18.13 3.48 10.16
N LEU A 21 -17.51 4.61 10.48
CA LEU A 21 -18.03 5.94 10.13
C LEU A 21 -17.83 6.15 8.63
N ARG A 22 -18.86 5.85 7.85
CA ARG A 22 -18.79 5.79 6.39
C ARG A 22 -19.82 6.70 5.74
N HIS A 23 -19.39 7.88 5.30
CA HIS A 23 -20.27 8.92 4.75
C HIS A 23 -19.68 9.61 3.52
N ALA A 24 -20.58 10.11 2.68
CA ALA A 24 -20.26 11.08 1.64
C ALA A 24 -20.80 12.46 2.00
N PHE A 25 -20.21 13.50 1.41
CA PHE A 25 -20.65 14.87 1.60
C PHE A 25 -20.73 15.56 0.24
N GLY A 26 -21.87 16.23 -0.01
CA GLY A 26 -22.17 16.93 -1.26
C GLY A 26 -21.45 18.28 -1.35
N ALA A 27 -22.16 19.34 -1.73
CA ALA A 27 -21.62 20.69 -1.71
C ALA A 27 -21.44 21.19 -0.27
N ALA A 28 -20.31 21.85 0.01
CA ALA A 28 -20.07 22.49 1.29
C ALA A 28 -20.95 23.75 1.42
N ARG A 29 -21.51 23.97 2.60
CA ARG A 29 -22.21 25.21 2.96
C ARG A 29 -21.26 26.39 2.94
N GLN A 30 -20.06 26.18 3.46
CA GLN A 30 -18.96 27.14 3.45
C GLN A 30 -17.65 26.41 3.67
N THR A 31 -16.55 27.11 3.40
CA THR A 31 -15.20 26.62 3.67
C THR A 31 -14.49 27.59 4.60
N LEU A 32 -13.95 27.07 5.71
CA LEU A 32 -13.13 27.79 6.67
C LEU A 32 -11.66 27.59 6.31
N VAL A 33 -10.92 28.68 6.10
CA VAL A 33 -9.55 28.63 5.55
C VAL A 33 -8.63 29.56 6.32
N ALA A 34 -7.44 29.07 6.67
CA ALA A 34 -6.34 29.87 7.19
C ALA A 34 -5.17 29.86 6.20
N HIS A 35 -4.75 31.04 5.74
CA HIS A 35 -3.55 31.21 4.91
C HIS A 35 -2.35 31.69 5.72
N ARG A 36 -2.59 32.22 6.93
CA ARG A 36 -1.56 32.73 7.84
C ARG A 36 -1.67 32.07 9.22
N LEU A 37 -0.55 32.05 9.93
CA LEU A 37 -0.43 31.39 11.24
C LEU A 37 -1.41 31.95 12.28
N ASP A 38 -1.63 33.27 12.29
CA ASP A 38 -2.56 33.96 13.20
C ASP A 38 -4.03 33.55 12.99
N GLN A 39 -4.38 32.99 11.82
CA GLN A 39 -5.75 32.59 11.49
C GLN A 39 -6.06 31.13 11.88
N VAL A 40 -5.04 30.29 12.09
CA VAL A 40 -5.22 28.84 12.27
C VAL A 40 -6.11 28.53 13.48
N ARG A 41 -5.85 29.20 14.61
CA ARG A 41 -6.63 29.01 15.85
C ARG A 41 -8.10 29.41 15.66
N GLY A 42 -8.35 30.57 15.04
CA GLY A 42 -9.71 31.02 14.75
C GLY A 42 -10.50 30.09 13.81
N VAL A 43 -9.83 29.44 12.86
CA VAL A 43 -10.47 28.42 12.02
C VAL A 43 -10.88 27.20 12.83
N LEU A 44 -10.02 26.71 13.74
CA LEU A 44 -10.34 25.59 14.62
C LEU A 44 -11.49 25.91 15.60
N GLU A 45 -11.54 27.13 16.13
CA GLU A 45 -12.66 27.63 16.94
C GLU A 45 -13.96 27.63 16.14
N ALA A 46 -13.93 28.13 14.90
CA ALA A 46 -15.08 28.15 14.01
C ALA A 46 -15.55 26.73 13.64
N VAL A 47 -14.63 25.78 13.44
CA VAL A 47 -14.95 24.36 13.23
C VAL A 47 -15.68 23.77 14.42
N GLN A 48 -15.17 24.01 15.64
CA GLN A 48 -15.80 23.52 16.87
C GLN A 48 -17.19 24.15 17.06
N ALA A 49 -17.32 25.46 16.85
CA ALA A 49 -18.59 26.17 16.96
C ALA A 49 -19.64 25.65 15.95
N ALA A 50 -19.24 25.41 14.69
CA ALA A 50 -20.12 24.84 13.68
C ALA A 50 -20.60 23.43 14.07
N ALA A 51 -19.70 22.58 14.60
CA ALA A 51 -20.07 21.24 15.07
C ALA A 51 -21.03 21.27 16.27
N GLN A 52 -20.87 22.24 17.18
CA GLN A 52 -21.80 22.47 18.29
C GLN A 52 -23.18 22.96 17.82
N GLN A 53 -23.25 23.60 16.65
CA GLN A 53 -24.50 23.98 15.98
C GLN A 53 -25.13 22.82 15.18
N GLY A 54 -24.57 21.62 15.27
CA GLY A 54 -25.11 20.43 14.60
C GLY A 54 -24.63 20.23 13.17
N LEU A 55 -23.60 20.95 12.72
CA LEU A 55 -23.02 20.81 11.39
C LEU A 55 -21.87 19.79 11.39
N TRP A 56 -21.54 19.27 10.21
CA TRP A 56 -20.38 18.41 10.00
C TRP A 56 -19.22 19.24 9.46
N CYS A 57 -18.02 19.06 10.00
CA CYS A 57 -16.82 19.73 9.51
C CYS A 57 -15.78 18.69 9.07
N VAL A 58 -15.35 18.72 7.81
CA VAL A 58 -14.35 17.80 7.27
C VAL A 58 -13.19 18.60 6.70
N GLY A 59 -11.96 18.25 7.05
CA GLY A 59 -10.82 19.04 6.59
C GLY A 59 -9.49 18.62 7.18
N TYR A 60 -8.50 19.49 7.02
CA TYR A 60 -7.12 19.21 7.38
C TYR A 60 -6.37 20.43 7.90
N LEU A 61 -5.28 20.15 8.62
CA LEU A 61 -4.17 21.06 8.89
C LEU A 61 -2.93 20.54 8.15
N ARG A 62 -2.20 21.46 7.51
CA ARG A 62 -0.88 21.16 6.97
C ARG A 62 0.16 21.10 8.09
N TYR A 63 1.22 20.33 7.89
CA TYR A 63 2.37 20.27 8.79
C TYR A 63 2.94 21.67 9.10
N GLU A 64 2.96 22.55 8.10
CA GLU A 64 3.43 23.94 8.23
C GLU A 64 2.55 24.82 9.13
N ALA A 65 1.40 24.34 9.60
CA ALA A 65 0.59 25.04 10.60
C ALA A 65 1.18 24.96 12.02
N ALA A 66 2.20 24.13 12.24
CA ALA A 66 2.83 23.90 13.54
C ALA A 66 3.21 25.18 14.31
N PRO A 67 3.80 26.21 13.68
CA PRO A 67 4.21 27.42 14.39
C PRO A 67 3.03 28.26 14.94
N ALA A 68 1.80 27.98 14.52
CA ALA A 68 0.60 28.61 15.12
C ALA A 68 0.34 28.13 16.56
N PHE A 69 0.91 26.97 16.92
CA PHE A 69 0.76 26.37 18.25
C PHE A 69 1.99 26.60 19.12
N ASP A 70 3.18 26.51 18.53
CA ASP A 70 4.46 26.79 19.20
C ASP A 70 5.45 27.43 18.21
N ALA A 71 5.78 28.70 18.45
CA ALA A 71 6.65 29.49 17.57
C ALA A 71 8.09 28.97 17.49
N ALA A 72 8.53 28.08 18.38
CA ALA A 72 9.84 27.44 18.30
C ALA A 72 9.90 26.36 17.21
N LEU A 73 8.75 25.88 16.72
CA LEU A 73 8.69 24.85 15.68
C LEU A 73 9.06 25.44 14.33
N THR A 74 10.07 24.85 13.69
CA THR A 74 10.61 25.31 12.40
C THR A 74 10.02 24.51 11.26
N VAL A 75 9.58 25.18 10.19
CA VAL A 75 8.96 24.58 9.00
C VAL A 75 9.33 25.37 7.74
N HIS A 76 9.16 24.75 6.56
CA HIS A 76 9.24 25.48 5.29
C HIS A 76 8.02 26.39 5.08
N ALA A 77 8.13 27.30 4.11
CA ALA A 77 6.98 28.10 3.66
C ALA A 77 5.89 27.19 3.06
N ALA A 78 4.65 27.41 3.47
CA ALA A 78 3.52 26.65 2.96
C ALA A 78 3.19 27.01 1.50
N THR A 79 2.84 26.00 0.71
CA THR A 79 2.43 26.15 -0.71
C THR A 79 0.92 26.26 -0.91
N GLY A 80 0.16 26.41 0.18
CA GLY A 80 -1.30 26.47 0.17
C GLY A 80 -1.86 26.81 1.56
N PRO A 81 -3.17 26.70 1.78
CA PRO A 81 -3.78 27.02 3.08
C PRO A 81 -3.24 26.12 4.19
N LEU A 82 -2.90 26.72 5.33
CA LEU A 82 -2.42 26.05 6.54
C LEU A 82 -3.50 25.20 7.19
N ALA A 83 -4.75 25.68 7.15
CA ALA A 83 -5.94 24.93 7.56
C ALA A 83 -7.04 25.12 6.53
N TRP A 84 -7.79 24.05 6.25
CA TRP A 84 -8.92 24.06 5.34
C TRP A 84 -9.98 23.09 5.85
N PHE A 85 -11.20 23.56 6.07
CA PHE A 85 -12.34 22.75 6.50
C PHE A 85 -13.59 23.13 5.73
N ALA A 86 -14.24 22.14 5.12
CA ALA A 86 -15.57 22.28 4.58
C ALA A 86 -16.62 21.97 5.65
N VAL A 87 -17.65 22.81 5.72
CA VAL A 87 -18.79 22.66 6.62
C VAL A 87 -19.99 22.17 5.83
N TYR A 88 -20.68 21.16 6.34
CA TYR A 88 -21.82 20.50 5.68
C TYR A 88 -23.03 20.44 6.60
N ASP A 89 -24.23 20.62 6.04
CA ASP A 89 -25.48 20.51 6.79
C ASP A 89 -25.85 19.06 7.11
N GLN A 90 -25.43 18.10 6.27
CA GLN A 90 -25.76 16.69 6.44
C GLN A 90 -24.67 15.75 5.92
N ALA A 91 -24.62 14.55 6.51
CA ALA A 91 -23.88 13.42 5.97
C ALA A 91 -24.79 12.59 5.05
N LEU A 92 -24.30 12.22 3.88
CA LEU A 92 -24.99 11.36 2.92
C LEU A 92 -24.56 9.89 3.12
N PRO A 93 -25.38 8.93 2.68
CA PRO A 93 -24.96 7.53 2.61
C PRO A 93 -23.67 7.38 1.78
N TRP A 94 -22.87 6.37 2.12
CA TRP A 94 -21.70 6.05 1.31
C TRP A 94 -22.13 5.69 -0.13
N PRO A 95 -21.41 6.16 -1.17
CA PRO A 95 -21.82 5.93 -2.55
C PRO A 95 -21.71 4.47 -2.95
N ASP A 96 -22.50 4.03 -3.92
CA ASP A 96 -22.31 2.71 -4.52
C ASP A 96 -20.90 2.63 -5.11
N PRO A 97 -20.21 1.48 -5.05
CA PRO A 97 -18.95 1.30 -5.77
C PRO A 97 -18.98 1.82 -7.21
N ALA A 98 -20.07 1.61 -7.96
CA ALA A 98 -20.21 2.12 -9.32
C ALA A 98 -19.99 3.65 -9.42
N ASP A 99 -20.43 4.41 -8.42
CA ASP A 99 -20.35 5.89 -8.37
C ASP A 99 -18.95 6.40 -7.97
N LEU A 100 -18.14 5.56 -7.34
CA LEU A 100 -16.73 5.86 -7.01
C LEU A 100 -15.78 5.57 -8.18
N GLY A 101 -16.33 5.30 -9.37
CA GLY A 101 -15.58 4.93 -10.55
C GLY A 101 -15.14 3.47 -10.56
N HIS A 102 -15.63 2.62 -9.66
CA HIS A 102 -15.42 1.19 -9.82
C HIS A 102 -16.13 0.73 -11.09
N ALA A 103 -15.36 0.52 -12.16
CA ALA A 103 -15.88 0.06 -13.44
C ALA A 103 -16.75 -1.18 -13.24
N SER A 104 -17.91 -1.20 -13.89
CA SER A 104 -18.75 -2.40 -13.98
C SER A 104 -18.11 -3.49 -14.86
N ALA A 105 -16.97 -3.22 -15.50
CA ALA A 105 -16.32 -4.14 -16.42
C ALA A 105 -15.35 -5.10 -15.72
N ALA A 106 -15.25 -6.34 -16.23
CA ALA A 106 -14.23 -7.30 -15.82
C ALA A 106 -12.82 -6.92 -16.31
N MET A 107 -12.74 -6.09 -17.36
CA MET A 107 -11.50 -5.52 -17.87
C MET A 107 -11.12 -4.25 -17.08
N PRO A 108 -9.83 -4.07 -16.77
CA PRO A 108 -9.35 -2.86 -16.11
C PRO A 108 -9.50 -1.65 -17.04
N GLN A 109 -9.83 -0.49 -16.46
CA GLN A 109 -9.81 0.80 -17.18
C GLN A 109 -8.37 1.16 -17.56
N ASP A 110 -8.18 1.98 -18.58
CA ASP A 110 -6.84 2.40 -19.02
C ASP A 110 -6.41 3.69 -18.32
N TRP A 111 -5.96 3.59 -17.07
CA TRP A 111 -5.34 4.69 -16.34
C TRP A 111 -4.13 4.20 -15.54
N LYS A 112 -3.16 5.09 -15.32
CA LYS A 112 -2.00 4.78 -14.47
C LYS A 112 -1.38 6.03 -13.86
N VAL A 113 -0.67 5.83 -12.76
CA VAL A 113 0.24 6.80 -12.16
C VAL A 113 1.67 6.29 -12.32
N ASP A 114 2.49 7.06 -13.03
CA ASP A 114 3.92 6.78 -13.15
C ASP A 114 4.65 7.52 -12.01
N TRP A 115 5.09 6.77 -10.99
CA TRP A 115 5.79 7.30 -9.83
C TRP A 115 7.30 7.34 -10.05
N GLN A 116 7.94 8.42 -9.62
CA GLN A 116 9.39 8.56 -9.53
C GLN A 116 9.88 8.09 -8.15
N GLU A 117 11.16 7.72 -8.07
CA GLU A 117 11.80 7.46 -6.79
C GLU A 117 11.76 8.72 -5.91
N PRO A 118 11.58 8.57 -4.58
CA PRO A 118 11.44 9.71 -3.69
C PRO A 118 12.69 10.59 -3.61
N MET A 119 13.87 9.98 -3.74
CA MET A 119 15.16 10.67 -3.78
C MET A 119 16.26 9.73 -4.29
N ALA A 120 17.40 10.29 -4.70
CA ALA A 120 18.56 9.49 -5.07
C ALA A 120 19.23 8.85 -3.84
N ARG A 121 19.71 7.61 -4.00
CA ARG A 121 20.32 6.84 -2.92
C ARG A 121 21.49 7.55 -2.21
N PRO A 122 22.46 8.19 -2.91
CA PRO A 122 23.55 8.89 -2.24
C PRO A 122 23.08 10.07 -1.35
N ALA A 123 21.99 10.75 -1.73
CA ALA A 123 21.43 11.82 -0.92
C ALA A 123 20.75 11.27 0.34
N PHE A 124 20.13 10.10 0.25
CA PHE A 124 19.56 9.40 1.41
C PHE A 124 20.65 8.98 2.40
N ASP A 125 21.72 8.35 1.90
CA ASP A 125 22.83 7.90 2.74
C ASP A 125 23.51 9.10 3.45
N ALA A 126 23.74 10.22 2.74
CA ALA A 126 24.29 11.44 3.34
C ALA A 126 23.37 12.04 4.43
N ALA A 127 22.04 12.01 4.23
CA ALA A 127 21.10 12.44 5.24
C ALA A 127 21.14 11.52 6.47
N MET A 128 21.22 10.20 6.26
CA MET A 128 21.37 9.23 7.36
C MET A 128 22.63 9.48 8.19
N ASP A 129 23.77 9.78 7.54
CA ASP A 129 25.02 10.11 8.23
C ASP A 129 24.88 11.37 9.11
N ALA A 130 24.27 12.44 8.56
CA ALA A 130 24.01 13.67 9.32
C ALA A 130 23.09 13.42 10.52
N LEU A 131 22.08 12.57 10.35
CA LEU A 131 21.15 12.19 11.42
C LEU A 131 21.84 11.38 12.52
N HIS A 132 22.66 10.41 12.15
CA HIS A 132 23.45 9.64 13.12
C HIS A 132 24.44 10.53 13.87
N GLN A 133 25.07 11.48 13.20
CA GLN A 133 25.96 12.43 13.85
C GLN A 133 25.22 13.27 14.91
N ALA A 134 24.04 13.81 14.57
CA ALA A 134 23.24 14.59 15.50
C ALA A 134 22.74 13.76 16.70
N ILE A 135 22.34 12.51 16.46
CA ILE A 135 21.94 11.58 17.53
C ILE A 135 23.13 11.25 18.43
N ALA A 136 24.30 10.96 17.86
CA ALA A 136 25.52 10.66 18.61
C ALA A 136 26.00 11.86 19.47
N GLN A 137 25.74 13.08 19.02
CA GLN A 137 26.01 14.32 19.77
C GLN A 137 24.95 14.62 20.84
N GLY A 138 23.91 13.80 20.94
CA GLY A 138 22.84 13.97 21.93
C GLY A 138 21.88 15.11 21.61
N GLU A 139 21.86 15.61 20.37
CA GLU A 139 20.96 16.69 19.98
C GLU A 139 19.50 16.22 19.92
N LEU A 140 19.29 14.98 19.48
CA LEU A 140 17.98 14.34 19.36
C LEU A 140 18.11 12.82 19.53
N TYR A 141 17.02 12.18 19.93
CA TYR A 141 16.94 10.72 20.07
C TYR A 141 16.34 10.05 18.84
N GLN A 142 15.41 10.75 18.18
CA GLN A 142 14.71 10.28 17.01
C GLN A 142 14.21 11.42 16.15
N VAL A 143 14.19 11.21 14.83
CA VAL A 143 13.60 12.12 13.85
C VAL A 143 12.96 11.36 12.71
N ASN A 144 11.78 11.78 12.27
CA ASN A 144 11.06 11.19 11.16
C ASN A 144 11.57 11.85 9.88
N PHE A 145 12.47 11.17 9.18
CA PHE A 145 13.03 11.64 7.93
C PHE A 145 12.16 11.16 6.77
N THR A 146 11.83 12.07 5.87
CA THR A 146 10.88 11.81 4.79
C THR A 146 11.36 12.38 3.46
N ALA A 147 10.79 11.86 2.38
CA ALA A 147 10.95 12.38 1.04
C ALA A 147 9.62 12.29 0.28
N GLN A 148 9.51 13.05 -0.81
CA GLN A 148 8.29 13.09 -1.63
C GLN A 148 8.49 12.32 -2.92
N MET A 149 7.61 11.35 -3.15
CA MET A 149 7.45 10.75 -4.47
C MET A 149 6.59 11.65 -5.34
N LEU A 150 7.09 11.96 -6.53
CA LEU A 150 6.34 12.68 -7.56
C LEU A 150 5.79 11.67 -8.56
N GLY A 151 4.56 11.88 -9.02
CA GLY A 151 3.93 11.03 -10.01
C GLY A 151 3.10 11.81 -11.02
N ARG A 152 2.80 11.16 -12.14
CA ARG A 152 1.88 11.70 -13.16
C ARG A 152 0.75 10.72 -13.43
N LEU A 153 -0.48 11.17 -13.22
CA LEU A 153 -1.70 10.46 -13.60
C LEU A 153 -1.94 10.62 -15.10
N SER A 154 -2.23 9.50 -15.77
CA SER A 154 -2.58 9.44 -17.20
C SER A 154 -3.75 8.48 -17.42
N GLY A 155 -4.47 8.66 -18.53
CA GLY A 155 -5.64 7.83 -18.89
C GLY A 155 -6.94 8.16 -18.12
N ALA A 156 -6.84 8.94 -17.05
CA ALA A 156 -7.96 9.59 -16.38
C ALA A 156 -7.51 10.96 -15.83
N ALA A 157 -8.41 11.94 -15.74
CA ALA A 157 -8.07 13.29 -15.26
C ALA A 157 -9.20 13.89 -14.40
N GLY A 158 -8.85 14.94 -13.66
CA GLY A 158 -9.77 15.67 -12.79
C GLY A 158 -10.37 14.78 -11.69
N VAL A 159 -11.56 15.17 -11.24
CA VAL A 159 -12.28 14.52 -10.13
C VAL A 159 -12.52 13.02 -10.39
N ALA A 160 -12.84 12.64 -11.62
CA ALA A 160 -13.04 11.24 -11.97
C ALA A 160 -11.75 10.41 -11.79
N GLY A 161 -10.62 10.91 -12.30
CA GLY A 161 -9.31 10.27 -12.11
C GLY A 161 -8.90 10.18 -10.64
N ALA A 162 -9.15 11.24 -9.87
CA ALA A 162 -8.88 11.27 -8.43
C ALA A 162 -9.69 10.21 -7.67
N ARG A 163 -10.99 10.06 -7.97
CA ARG A 163 -11.86 9.03 -7.36
C ARG A 163 -11.41 7.61 -7.71
N LEU A 164 -11.02 7.37 -8.96
CA LEU A 164 -10.46 6.08 -9.40
C LEU A 164 -9.20 5.70 -8.62
N LEU A 165 -8.29 6.65 -8.46
CA LEU A 165 -7.07 6.45 -7.69
C LEU A 165 -7.37 6.25 -6.21
N PHE A 166 -8.27 7.04 -5.61
CA PHE A 166 -8.69 6.86 -4.21
C PHE A 166 -9.31 5.48 -3.97
N ALA A 167 -10.19 5.03 -4.87
CA ALA A 167 -10.79 3.70 -4.81
C ALA A 167 -9.72 2.58 -4.91
N ALA A 168 -8.67 2.77 -5.72
CA ALA A 168 -7.55 1.83 -5.79
C ALA A 168 -6.70 1.84 -4.52
N LEU A 169 -6.43 3.02 -3.94
CA LEU A 169 -5.74 3.18 -2.66
C LEU A 169 -6.51 2.52 -1.51
N GLN A 170 -7.82 2.71 -1.42
CA GLN A 170 -8.65 2.12 -0.37
C GLN A 170 -8.64 0.59 -0.42
N ARG A 171 -8.57 -0.01 -1.62
CA ARG A 171 -8.37 -1.47 -1.77
C ARG A 171 -6.96 -1.90 -1.39
N ALA A 172 -5.96 -1.12 -1.77
CA ALA A 172 -4.57 -1.40 -1.41
C ALA A 172 -4.33 -1.32 0.10
N GLN A 173 -5.12 -0.50 0.81
CA GLN A 173 -4.99 -0.21 2.24
C GLN A 173 -6.39 -0.07 2.89
N PRO A 174 -7.15 -1.17 3.06
CA PRO A 174 -8.45 -1.14 3.69
C PRO A 174 -8.32 -1.03 5.22
N GLY A 175 -9.42 -0.71 5.89
CA GLY A 175 -9.50 -0.77 7.35
C GLY A 175 -8.83 0.39 8.10
N GLY A 176 -8.26 1.37 7.39
CA GLY A 176 -7.67 2.58 7.98
C GLY A 176 -8.68 3.72 8.19
N TYR A 177 -8.14 4.93 8.37
CA TYR A 177 -8.87 6.19 8.42
C TYR A 177 -8.82 6.83 7.03
N SER A 178 -9.66 6.36 6.11
CA SER A 178 -9.62 6.79 4.71
C SER A 178 -10.45 8.06 4.50
N ALA A 179 -9.91 9.00 3.73
CA ALA A 179 -10.56 10.25 3.41
C ALA A 179 -10.23 10.71 1.97
N TYR A 180 -11.28 11.07 1.23
CA TYR A 180 -11.19 11.79 -0.03
C TYR A 180 -11.69 13.21 0.19
N LEU A 181 -10.93 14.22 -0.23
CA LEU A 181 -11.39 15.62 -0.28
C LEU A 181 -11.10 16.23 -1.64
N ASP A 182 -12.10 16.86 -2.23
CA ASP A 182 -11.93 17.77 -3.36
C ASP A 182 -11.98 19.21 -2.86
N THR A 183 -10.84 19.89 -2.92
CA THR A 183 -10.65 21.22 -2.35
C THR A 183 -10.68 22.32 -3.42
N GLY A 184 -11.19 21.97 -4.61
CA GLY A 184 -11.25 22.86 -5.77
C GLY A 184 -9.85 23.25 -6.22
N ALA A 185 -9.53 24.55 -6.13
CA ALA A 185 -8.25 25.09 -6.61
C ALA A 185 -7.00 24.49 -5.92
N ASN A 186 -7.14 23.92 -4.72
CA ASN A 186 -6.02 23.30 -4.01
C ASN A 186 -5.86 21.79 -4.33
N GLY A 187 -6.64 21.26 -5.28
CA GLY A 187 -6.57 19.88 -5.74
C GLY A 187 -7.36 18.89 -4.89
N GLN A 188 -7.04 17.61 -5.04
CA GLN A 188 -7.67 16.50 -4.33
C GLN A 188 -6.70 15.86 -3.34
N LEU A 189 -7.25 15.41 -2.21
CA LEU A 189 -6.52 14.65 -1.19
C LEU A 189 -7.10 13.25 -1.11
N LEU A 190 -6.24 12.24 -1.24
CA LEU A 190 -6.60 10.82 -1.27
C LEU A 190 -5.82 10.12 -0.15
N SER A 191 -6.39 10.07 1.06
CA SER A 191 -5.74 9.50 2.25
C SER A 191 -6.29 8.11 2.55
N VAL A 192 -5.38 7.17 2.82
CA VAL A 192 -5.70 5.83 3.36
C VAL A 192 -4.85 5.56 4.60
N SER A 193 -4.72 6.57 5.46
CA SER A 193 -3.84 6.51 6.62
C SER A 193 -4.26 5.39 7.59
N PRO A 194 -3.32 4.58 8.07
CA PRO A 194 -3.58 3.61 9.14
C PRO A 194 -3.47 4.22 10.55
N GLU A 195 -2.95 5.44 10.72
CA GLU A 195 -2.60 6.00 12.03
C GLU A 195 -3.66 6.98 12.53
N LEU A 196 -4.22 6.71 13.72
CA LEU A 196 -5.08 7.65 14.43
C LEU A 196 -4.20 8.71 15.10
N PHE A 197 -4.39 9.98 14.72
CA PHE A 197 -3.78 11.08 15.44
C PHE A 197 -4.48 11.25 16.79
N PHE A 198 -5.80 11.48 16.77
CA PHE A 198 -6.62 11.38 17.97
C PHE A 198 -8.10 11.16 17.66
N ASP A 199 -8.81 10.55 18.62
CA ASP A 199 -10.27 10.58 18.74
C ASP A 199 -10.63 11.26 20.06
N TRP A 200 -11.48 12.29 19.99
CA TRP A 200 -11.90 13.08 21.13
C TRP A 200 -13.43 13.15 21.20
N HIS A 201 -13.98 12.63 22.29
CA HIS A 201 -15.42 12.63 22.50
C HIS A 201 -15.77 12.62 23.99
N ALA A 202 -16.71 13.48 24.39
CA ALA A 202 -17.23 13.53 25.76
C ALA A 202 -16.13 13.55 26.85
N GLY A 203 -15.07 14.32 26.60
CA GLY A 203 -13.92 14.45 27.50
C GLY A 203 -12.94 13.28 27.47
N ARG A 204 -13.17 12.21 26.68
CA ARG A 204 -12.17 11.15 26.47
C ARG A 204 -11.35 11.44 25.22
N LEU A 205 -10.03 11.44 25.36
CA LEU A 205 -9.08 11.60 24.26
C LEU A 205 -8.26 10.32 24.11
N LEU A 206 -8.18 9.79 22.89
CA LEU A 206 -7.42 8.59 22.55
C LEU A 206 -6.49 8.90 21.38
N ALA A 207 -5.20 8.60 21.52
CA ALA A 207 -4.22 8.59 20.43
C ALA A 207 -3.71 7.15 20.23
N ARG A 208 -3.41 6.77 18.97
CA ARG A 208 -2.85 5.45 18.65
C ARG A 208 -1.60 5.61 17.80
N PRO A 209 -0.45 5.95 18.42
CA PRO A 209 0.82 5.98 17.70
C PRO A 209 1.15 4.61 17.11
N MET A 210 1.81 4.64 15.97
CA MET A 210 2.37 3.46 15.35
C MET A 210 3.88 3.58 15.21
N LYS A 211 4.60 2.54 15.64
CA LYS A 211 6.05 2.46 15.46
C LYS A 211 6.47 1.00 15.50
N GLY A 212 7.25 0.63 14.49
CA GLY A 212 7.72 -0.71 14.21
C GLY A 212 6.97 -1.39 13.08
N THR A 213 7.72 -1.80 12.07
CA THR A 213 7.20 -2.27 10.79
C THR A 213 7.88 -3.58 10.43
N ALA A 214 7.12 -4.56 9.96
CA ALA A 214 7.69 -5.74 9.30
C ALA A 214 6.97 -5.98 7.98
N ARG A 215 7.67 -6.53 6.98
CA ARG A 215 7.03 -6.93 5.72
C ARG A 215 6.01 -8.05 5.98
N ARG A 216 5.05 -8.22 5.06
CA ARG A 216 4.22 -9.43 5.03
C ARG A 216 5.03 -10.63 4.53
N GLY A 217 4.72 -11.81 5.06
CA GLY A 217 5.33 -13.07 4.65
C GLY A 217 4.82 -13.58 3.30
N ALA A 218 5.64 -14.37 2.61
CA ALA A 218 5.24 -15.02 1.36
C ALA A 218 4.42 -16.30 1.60
N THR A 219 4.39 -16.83 2.82
CA THR A 219 3.50 -17.91 3.27
C THR A 219 2.83 -17.53 4.59
N ALA A 220 1.78 -18.25 5.00
CA ALA A 220 1.09 -17.98 6.27
C ALA A 220 2.01 -18.18 7.48
N GLU A 221 2.88 -19.19 7.42
CA GLU A 221 3.85 -19.53 8.45
C GLU A 221 4.93 -18.44 8.56
N GLN A 222 5.46 -18.00 7.42
CA GLN A 222 6.42 -16.90 7.38
C GLN A 222 5.80 -15.59 7.87
N ASP A 223 4.55 -15.33 7.51
CA ASP A 223 3.83 -14.12 7.90
C ASP A 223 3.60 -14.07 9.42
N ALA A 224 3.20 -15.20 10.02
CA ALA A 224 3.07 -15.33 11.46
C ALA A 224 4.42 -15.17 12.19
N ALA A 225 5.49 -15.78 11.67
CA ALA A 225 6.82 -15.66 12.24
C ALA A 225 7.34 -14.21 12.21
N LEU A 226 7.07 -13.47 11.13
CA LEU A 226 7.41 -12.05 11.02
C LEU A 226 6.63 -11.19 12.01
N ALA A 227 5.34 -11.47 12.20
CA ALA A 227 4.52 -10.78 13.21
C ALA A 227 5.04 -11.00 14.64
N ASP A 228 5.40 -12.25 14.99
CA ASP A 228 5.96 -12.59 16.30
C ASP A 228 7.34 -11.97 16.52
N THR A 229 8.18 -11.93 15.48
CA THR A 229 9.47 -11.25 15.51
C THR A 229 9.30 -9.76 15.80
N LEU A 230 8.39 -9.08 15.09
CA LEU A 230 8.06 -7.67 15.33
C LEU A 230 7.57 -7.45 16.76
N ARG A 231 6.63 -8.28 17.23
CA ARG A 231 6.03 -8.20 18.57
C ARG A 231 7.06 -8.34 19.69
N THR A 232 8.07 -9.19 19.51
CA THR A 232 9.05 -9.53 20.55
C THR A 232 10.37 -8.77 20.44
N SER A 233 10.60 -8.05 19.33
CA SER A 233 11.82 -7.28 19.11
C SER A 233 12.04 -6.21 20.18
N ALA A 234 13.19 -6.27 20.86
CA ALA A 234 13.58 -5.27 21.85
C ALA A 234 13.77 -3.88 21.22
N LYS A 235 14.33 -3.82 20.00
CA LYS A 235 14.48 -2.58 19.22
C LYS A 235 13.12 -1.93 19.00
N GLU A 236 12.21 -2.65 18.34
CA GLU A 236 10.90 -2.12 17.94
C GLU A 236 10.05 -1.69 19.14
N ARG A 237 10.08 -2.49 20.22
CA ARG A 237 9.40 -2.13 21.47
C ARG A 237 9.99 -0.87 22.12
N SER A 238 11.32 -0.71 22.11
CA SER A 238 11.96 0.48 22.68
C SER A 238 11.57 1.75 21.92
N GLU A 239 11.53 1.69 20.59
CA GLU A 239 11.09 2.82 19.76
C GLU A 239 9.61 3.14 19.98
N ASN A 240 8.77 2.12 20.12
CA ASN A 240 7.35 2.30 20.41
C ASN A 240 7.10 2.93 21.80
N VAL A 241 7.80 2.46 22.85
CA VAL A 241 7.72 3.06 24.20
C VAL A 241 8.08 4.53 24.18
N MET A 242 9.15 4.90 23.49
CA MET A 242 9.59 6.29 23.39
C MET A 242 8.50 7.21 22.81
N ILE A 243 7.78 6.77 21.76
CA ILE A 243 6.68 7.53 21.19
C ILE A 243 5.46 7.55 22.13
N VAL A 244 5.17 6.44 22.81
CA VAL A 244 4.11 6.38 23.83
C VAL A 244 4.38 7.39 24.94
N ASP A 245 5.61 7.47 25.44
CA ASP A 245 5.99 8.40 26.51
C ASP A 245 5.92 9.87 26.07
N LEU A 246 6.32 10.18 24.83
CA LEU A 246 6.13 11.50 24.25
C LEU A 246 4.64 11.89 24.23
N LEU A 247 3.78 10.99 23.76
CA LEU A 247 2.33 11.25 23.74
C LEU A 247 1.73 11.34 25.13
N ARG A 248 2.15 10.50 26.08
CA ARG A 248 1.71 10.64 27.49
C ARG A 248 2.03 12.02 28.04
N ASN A 249 3.24 12.53 27.76
CA ASN A 249 3.64 13.87 28.15
C ASN A 249 2.77 14.95 27.49
N ASP A 250 2.52 14.84 26.18
CA ASP A 250 1.69 15.80 25.46
C ASP A 250 0.23 15.79 25.93
N LEU A 251 -0.38 14.61 26.13
CA LEU A 251 -1.72 14.47 26.68
C LEU A 251 -1.81 15.01 28.12
N SER A 252 -0.76 14.89 28.93
CA SER A 252 -0.77 15.34 30.33
C SER A 252 -1.04 16.86 30.48
N ARG A 253 -0.71 17.66 29.46
CA ARG A 253 -0.90 19.12 29.45
C ARG A 253 -2.38 19.52 29.45
N LEU A 254 -3.25 18.68 28.90
CA LEU A 254 -4.69 18.94 28.78
C LEU A 254 -5.58 17.98 29.60
N ALA A 255 -4.96 16.94 30.18
CA ALA A 255 -5.64 15.92 30.95
C ALA A 255 -6.01 16.36 32.38
N GLU A 256 -7.03 15.72 32.93
CA GLU A 256 -7.29 15.67 34.38
C GLU A 256 -6.13 14.91 35.07
N PRO A 257 -5.73 15.33 36.29
CA PRO A 257 -4.70 14.63 37.05
C PRO A 257 -4.97 13.11 37.14
N HIS A 258 -3.92 12.31 36.96
CA HIS A 258 -3.96 10.84 37.05
C HIS A 258 -4.89 10.14 36.03
N SER A 259 -5.38 10.84 35.01
CA SER A 259 -6.26 10.23 33.98
C SER A 259 -5.52 9.64 32.78
N VAL A 260 -4.25 10.01 32.56
CA VAL A 260 -3.45 9.49 31.44
C VAL A 260 -3.12 8.02 31.65
N ARG A 261 -3.51 7.17 30.69
CA ARG A 261 -3.36 5.71 30.74
C ARG A 261 -2.86 5.17 29.41
N VAL A 262 -2.28 3.97 29.46
CA VAL A 262 -1.81 3.23 28.29
C VAL A 262 -2.48 1.85 28.30
N PRO A 263 -3.74 1.74 27.86
CA PRO A 263 -4.52 0.50 27.97
C PRO A 263 -4.00 -0.63 27.07
N ARG A 264 -3.23 -0.31 26.03
CA ARG A 264 -2.72 -1.29 25.06
C ARG A 264 -1.30 -0.92 24.65
N LEU A 265 -0.38 -1.87 24.70
CA LEU A 265 1.02 -1.71 24.28
C LEU A 265 1.44 -2.81 23.32
N PHE A 266 2.25 -2.45 22.33
CA PHE A 266 2.92 -3.37 21.41
C PHE A 266 1.97 -4.29 20.63
N HIS A 267 0.78 -3.79 20.30
CA HIS A 267 -0.17 -4.55 19.54
C HIS A 267 0.21 -4.58 18.06
N VAL A 268 0.41 -5.77 17.51
CA VAL A 268 0.78 -5.98 16.11
C VAL A 268 -0.48 -6.16 15.26
N GLU A 269 -0.64 -5.29 14.27
CA GLU A 269 -1.80 -5.24 13.37
C GLU A 269 -1.38 -5.57 11.94
N ALA A 270 -2.16 -6.44 11.29
CA ALA A 270 -1.95 -6.81 9.90
C ALA A 270 -2.47 -5.71 8.97
N LEU A 271 -1.57 -5.00 8.28
CA LEU A 271 -1.93 -4.22 7.11
C LEU A 271 -1.67 -5.07 5.84
N PRO A 272 -2.28 -4.77 4.68
CA PRO A 272 -2.13 -5.60 3.49
C PRO A 272 -0.69 -5.73 2.98
N THR A 273 0.15 -4.72 3.21
CA THR A 273 1.53 -4.67 2.71
C THR A 273 2.57 -4.85 3.81
N VAL A 274 2.23 -4.60 5.08
CA VAL A 274 3.14 -4.67 6.23
C VAL A 274 2.40 -5.10 7.50
N TRP A 275 3.13 -5.65 8.46
CA TRP A 275 2.76 -5.65 9.87
C TRP A 275 3.14 -4.33 10.50
N GLN A 276 2.30 -3.84 11.41
CA GLN A 276 2.51 -2.59 12.11
C GLN A 276 2.29 -2.78 13.60
N MET A 277 3.22 -2.28 14.42
CA MET A 277 3.02 -2.21 15.86
C MET A 277 2.39 -0.88 16.27
N THR A 278 1.36 -0.97 17.13
CA THR A 278 0.53 0.13 17.63
C THR A 278 0.38 0.07 19.15
N SER A 279 0.16 1.22 19.77
CA SER A 279 -0.12 1.35 21.20
C SER A 279 -1.18 2.41 21.42
N ASP A 280 -1.99 2.27 22.47
CA ASP A 280 -3.07 3.22 22.78
C ASP A 280 -2.66 4.08 23.97
N VAL A 281 -2.78 5.39 23.83
CA VAL A 281 -2.61 6.35 24.93
C VAL A 281 -3.92 7.12 25.07
N GLU A 282 -4.53 7.07 26.25
CA GLU A 282 -5.80 7.74 26.51
C GLU A 282 -5.72 8.66 27.73
N ALA A 283 -6.56 9.68 27.76
CA ALA A 283 -6.73 10.57 28.91
C ALA A 283 -8.16 11.09 29.00
N ARG A 284 -8.53 11.60 30.18
CA ARG A 284 -9.72 12.45 30.32
C ARG A 284 -9.29 13.90 30.24
N THR A 285 -9.83 14.66 29.30
CA THR A 285 -9.53 16.09 29.15
C THR A 285 -10.24 16.89 30.24
N ARG A 286 -9.69 18.04 30.61
CA ARG A 286 -10.41 19.00 31.46
C ARG A 286 -11.71 19.47 30.80
N ALA A 287 -12.68 19.90 31.60
CA ALA A 287 -14.02 20.25 31.14
C ALA A 287 -14.07 21.46 30.18
N ASP A 288 -13.09 22.37 30.31
CA ASP A 288 -12.93 23.60 29.51
C ASP A 288 -12.07 23.40 28.26
N CYS A 289 -11.61 22.17 27.99
CA CYS A 289 -10.74 21.88 26.87
C CYS A 289 -11.47 22.12 25.53
N SER A 290 -10.85 22.91 24.66
CA SER A 290 -11.29 23.17 23.29
C SER A 290 -10.52 22.32 22.26
N LEU A 291 -11.01 22.30 21.02
CA LEU A 291 -10.31 21.69 19.90
C LEU A 291 -8.95 22.36 19.66
N VAL A 292 -8.86 23.68 19.88
CA VAL A 292 -7.59 24.42 19.79
C VAL A 292 -6.61 23.91 20.84
N ASP A 293 -7.05 23.63 22.06
CA ASP A 293 -6.17 23.11 23.12
C ASP A 293 -5.66 21.71 22.80
N VAL A 294 -6.51 20.85 22.21
CA VAL A 294 -6.11 19.52 21.75
C VAL A 294 -5.02 19.63 20.68
N PHE A 295 -5.21 20.46 19.66
CA PHE A 295 -4.19 20.68 18.64
C PHE A 295 -2.93 21.35 19.21
N ALA A 296 -3.06 22.33 20.11
CA ALA A 296 -1.92 23.02 20.71
C ALA A 296 -1.03 22.08 21.52
N ALA A 297 -1.60 21.06 22.16
CA ALA A 297 -0.84 20.08 22.91
C ALA A 297 -0.23 18.97 22.03
N LEU A 298 -0.97 18.51 21.03
CA LEU A 298 -0.60 17.30 20.27
C LEU A 298 0.08 17.56 18.93
N PHE A 299 -0.09 18.74 18.31
CA PHE A 299 0.28 18.99 16.92
C PHE A 299 1.69 19.58 16.75
N PRO A 300 2.47 19.15 15.75
CA PRO A 300 2.26 17.94 14.94
C PRO A 300 2.48 16.67 15.77
N CYS A 301 1.93 15.54 15.28
CA CYS A 301 2.06 14.26 15.96
C CYS A 301 3.55 13.89 16.19
N GLY A 302 3.86 13.37 17.39
CA GLY A 302 5.21 12.97 17.76
C GLY A 302 5.81 11.91 16.85
N SER A 303 5.00 10.95 16.38
CA SER A 303 5.43 9.84 15.51
C SER A 303 5.96 10.29 14.15
N VAL A 304 5.52 11.45 13.67
CA VAL A 304 5.92 12.03 12.38
C VAL A 304 6.87 13.21 12.49
N THR A 305 7.32 13.54 13.71
CA THR A 305 8.32 14.60 13.95
C THR A 305 9.58 14.00 14.53
N GLY A 306 9.65 13.84 15.85
CA GLY A 306 10.82 13.35 16.55
C GLY A 306 10.89 13.86 17.98
N ALA A 307 11.96 13.46 18.68
CA ALA A 307 12.18 13.78 20.08
C ALA A 307 13.63 14.24 20.31
N PRO A 308 13.86 15.43 20.91
CA PRO A 308 12.89 16.48 21.25
C PRO A 308 12.26 17.15 20.00
N LYS A 309 10.97 17.49 20.06
CA LYS A 309 10.16 17.95 18.91
C LYS A 309 10.76 19.17 18.18
N VAL A 310 11.17 20.20 18.93
CA VAL A 310 11.76 21.43 18.36
C VAL A 310 13.03 21.12 17.56
N ARG A 311 13.99 20.37 18.14
CA ARG A 311 15.25 20.04 17.45
C ARG A 311 15.02 19.12 16.27
N ALA A 312 14.13 18.13 16.41
CA ALA A 312 13.76 17.24 15.31
C ALA A 312 13.18 18.02 14.12
N MET A 313 12.30 19.00 14.36
CA MET A 313 11.72 19.81 13.29
C MET A 313 12.73 20.75 12.62
N GLN A 314 13.71 21.28 13.35
CA GLN A 314 14.85 22.01 12.76
C GLN A 314 15.68 21.11 11.84
N MET A 315 15.94 19.87 12.27
CA MET A 315 16.67 18.89 11.47
C MET A 315 15.89 18.50 10.21
N ILE A 316 14.58 18.26 10.34
CA ILE A 316 13.67 18.02 9.22
C ILE A 316 13.75 19.17 8.21
N HIS A 317 13.64 20.42 8.68
CA HIS A 317 13.72 21.60 7.81
C HIS A 317 15.07 21.75 7.08
N ALA A 318 16.16 21.29 7.71
CA ALA A 318 17.50 21.35 7.12
C ALA A 318 17.73 20.25 6.07
N LEU A 319 17.15 19.05 6.27
CA LEU A 319 17.39 17.89 5.42
C LEU A 319 16.34 17.71 4.32
N GLU A 320 15.10 18.10 4.56
CA GLU A 320 14.02 17.99 3.58
C GLU A 320 14.01 19.22 2.67
N PRO A 321 14.02 19.09 1.34
CA PRO A 321 14.12 20.24 0.44
C PRO A 321 12.80 20.99 0.25
N GLN A 322 11.67 20.44 0.71
CA GLN A 322 10.33 20.92 0.41
C GLN A 322 9.40 20.83 1.63
N PRO A 323 8.36 21.69 1.72
CA PRO A 323 7.32 21.56 2.74
C PRO A 323 6.59 20.22 2.61
N ARG A 324 6.17 19.65 3.75
CA ARG A 324 5.41 18.40 3.78
C ARG A 324 3.97 18.60 3.35
N GLY A 325 3.42 19.80 3.51
CA GLY A 325 2.05 20.11 3.14
C GLY A 325 1.07 19.34 4.03
N VAL A 326 0.08 18.68 3.42
CA VAL A 326 -0.89 17.90 4.21
C VAL A 326 -0.23 16.67 4.82
N TYR A 327 0.76 16.06 4.15
CA TYR A 327 1.47 14.91 4.68
C TYR A 327 2.10 15.22 6.05
N CYS A 328 1.97 14.30 7.01
CA CYS A 328 2.37 14.50 8.42
C CYS A 328 1.64 15.64 9.16
N GLY A 329 0.61 16.25 8.58
CA GLY A 329 -0.28 17.20 9.24
C GLY A 329 -1.38 16.50 10.05
N ALA A 330 -2.63 16.91 9.86
CA ALA A 330 -3.80 16.24 10.43
C ALA A 330 -4.97 16.30 9.44
N LEU A 331 -5.72 15.21 9.29
CA LEU A 331 -6.88 15.12 8.40
C LEU A 331 -8.01 14.38 9.10
N GLY A 332 -9.22 14.93 9.09
CA GLY A 332 -10.28 14.36 9.90
C GLY A 332 -11.63 15.02 9.77
N ILE A 333 -12.48 14.66 10.72
CA ILE A 333 -13.88 15.07 10.80
C ILE A 333 -14.22 15.48 12.23
N VAL A 334 -15.00 16.57 12.34
CA VAL A 334 -15.70 16.95 13.56
C VAL A 334 -17.19 16.82 13.30
N GLN A 335 -17.82 15.92 14.05
CA GLN A 335 -19.21 15.53 13.88
C GLN A 335 -20.14 16.46 14.68
N PRO A 336 -21.43 16.55 14.32
CA PRO A 336 -22.45 17.19 15.14
C PRO A 336 -22.35 16.73 16.60
N GLY A 337 -22.37 17.69 17.53
CA GLY A 337 -22.15 17.41 18.96
C GLY A 337 -20.68 17.36 19.39
N GLY A 338 -19.73 17.55 18.47
CA GLY A 338 -18.33 17.85 18.78
C GLY A 338 -17.39 16.67 18.89
N ARG A 339 -17.80 15.44 18.50
CA ARG A 339 -16.84 14.32 18.39
C ARG A 339 -15.84 14.62 17.27
N ALA A 340 -14.56 14.64 17.59
CA ALA A 340 -13.49 14.94 16.65
C ALA A 340 -12.60 13.71 16.45
N THR A 341 -12.42 13.27 15.21
CA THR A 341 -11.54 12.15 14.87
C THR A 341 -10.60 12.59 13.75
N PHE A 342 -9.30 12.56 14.03
CA PHE A 342 -8.26 12.95 13.08
C PHE A 342 -7.25 11.81 12.93
N ASN A 343 -6.83 11.57 11.69
CA ASN A 343 -5.70 10.72 11.36
C ASN A 343 -4.43 11.56 11.22
N VAL A 344 -3.28 10.88 11.26
CA VAL A 344 -2.04 11.46 10.75
C VAL A 344 -2.01 11.15 9.25
N PRO A 345 -2.05 12.11 8.32
CA PRO A 345 -2.11 11.87 6.88
C PRO A 345 -0.77 11.36 6.33
N ILE A 346 -0.43 10.14 6.69
CA ILE A 346 0.56 9.28 6.03
C ILE A 346 -0.19 8.37 5.05
N ARG A 347 0.52 7.76 4.08
CA ARG A 347 -0.13 7.02 2.97
C ARG A 347 -1.21 7.85 2.29
N THR A 348 -0.87 9.10 1.98
CA THR A 348 -1.80 10.11 1.46
C THR A 348 -1.22 10.67 0.16
N VAL A 349 -2.04 10.65 -0.89
CA VAL A 349 -1.72 11.25 -2.18
C VAL A 349 -2.41 12.59 -2.30
N THR A 350 -1.67 13.64 -2.64
CA THR A 350 -2.26 14.88 -3.15
C THR A 350 -2.22 14.84 -4.67
N LEU A 351 -3.30 15.27 -5.32
CA LEU A 351 -3.41 15.32 -6.77
C LEU A 351 -3.82 16.74 -7.18
N GLN A 352 -3.02 17.36 -8.04
CA GLN A 352 -3.36 18.63 -8.67
C GLN A 352 -3.30 18.43 -10.18
N ASP A 353 -4.46 18.53 -10.83
CA ASP A 353 -4.69 18.15 -12.23
C ASP A 353 -4.27 16.70 -12.53
N THR A 354 -3.01 16.52 -12.94
CA THR A 354 -2.38 15.21 -13.21
C THR A 354 -1.13 14.98 -12.38
N ALA A 355 -0.64 15.98 -11.65
CA ALA A 355 0.54 15.87 -10.80
C ALA A 355 0.14 15.25 -9.46
N ALA A 356 0.67 14.07 -9.17
CA ALA A 356 0.46 13.37 -7.92
C ALA A 356 1.70 13.52 -7.02
N GLN A 357 1.49 13.65 -5.71
CA GLN A 357 2.57 13.62 -4.73
C GLN A 357 2.22 12.69 -3.58
N CYS A 358 3.20 11.94 -3.08
CA CYS A 358 3.02 11.05 -1.93
C CYS A 358 4.27 11.11 -1.05
N GLY A 359 4.10 11.41 0.24
CA GLY A 359 5.20 11.37 1.20
C GLY A 359 5.51 9.93 1.64
N ILE A 360 6.80 9.63 1.79
CA ILE A 360 7.32 8.37 2.34
C ILE A 360 8.42 8.71 3.35
N GLY A 361 8.48 7.98 4.46
CA GLY A 361 9.54 8.18 5.44
C GLY A 361 9.54 7.16 6.56
N SER A 362 10.51 7.31 7.44
CA SER A 362 10.70 6.48 8.61
C SER A 362 11.33 7.27 9.75
N GLY A 363 11.13 6.79 10.97
CA GLY A 363 11.74 7.40 12.16
C GLY A 363 13.12 6.82 12.41
N ILE A 364 14.14 7.66 12.26
CA ILE A 364 15.55 7.32 12.40
C ILE A 364 15.95 7.41 13.87
N THR A 365 16.53 6.33 14.39
CA THR A 365 17.06 6.21 15.76
C THR A 365 18.54 5.84 15.72
N ALA A 366 19.20 5.73 16.87
CA ALA A 366 20.58 5.28 16.96
C ALA A 366 20.82 3.84 16.41
N TYR A 367 19.77 3.03 16.28
CA TYR A 367 19.83 1.66 15.77
C TYR A 367 19.38 1.54 14.31
N ALA A 368 19.13 2.66 13.64
CA ALA A 368 18.79 2.68 12.23
C ALA A 368 20.05 2.45 11.38
N ASP A 369 19.90 1.74 10.27
CA ASP A 369 20.97 1.58 9.28
C ASP A 369 20.40 1.95 7.90
N ALA A 370 21.22 2.62 7.08
CA ALA A 370 20.73 3.15 5.81
C ALA A 370 20.17 2.07 4.85
N PRO A 371 20.79 0.88 4.69
CA PRO A 371 20.19 -0.22 3.92
C PRO A 371 18.81 -0.65 4.43
N GLY A 372 18.66 -0.85 5.75
CA GLY A 372 17.41 -1.25 6.39
C GLY A 372 16.30 -0.21 6.22
N GLU A 373 16.61 1.06 6.47
CA GLU A 373 15.64 2.16 6.35
C GLU A 373 15.21 2.39 4.89
N TRP A 374 16.13 2.29 3.94
CA TRP A 374 15.79 2.34 2.52
C TRP A 374 14.85 1.19 2.14
N GLN A 375 15.11 -0.01 2.66
CA GLN A 375 14.24 -1.17 2.43
C GLN A 375 12.85 -0.99 3.08
N GLU A 376 12.77 -0.35 4.25
CA GLU A 376 11.51 0.03 4.88
C GLU A 376 10.73 1.02 4.01
N TRP A 377 11.40 2.01 3.40
CA TRP A 377 10.75 2.94 2.47
C TRP A 377 10.14 2.20 1.28
N LEU A 378 10.84 1.22 0.70
CA LEU A 378 10.30 0.40 -0.39
C LEU A 378 9.05 -0.39 0.05
N TYR A 379 9.04 -0.97 1.26
CA TYR A 379 7.85 -1.64 1.80
C TYR A 379 6.68 -0.69 2.01
N LYS A 380 6.96 0.52 2.51
CA LYS A 380 5.96 1.58 2.70
C LYS A 380 5.43 2.16 1.39
N GLN A 381 6.16 2.03 0.28
CA GLN A 381 5.70 2.42 -1.06
C GLN A 381 4.73 1.41 -1.69
N ALA A 382 4.71 0.16 -1.21
CA ALA A 382 3.95 -0.90 -1.86
C ALA A 382 2.45 -0.59 -2.02
N PHE A 383 1.82 0.15 -1.09
CA PHE A 383 0.39 0.50 -1.21
C PHE A 383 0.12 1.42 -2.41
N VAL A 384 0.96 2.42 -2.64
CA VAL A 384 0.79 3.39 -3.73
C VAL A 384 1.17 2.78 -5.08
N GLN A 385 2.17 1.89 -5.08
CA GLN A 385 2.56 1.12 -6.26
C GLN A 385 1.47 0.10 -6.65
N ARG A 386 0.84 -0.57 -5.67
CA ARG A 386 -0.31 -1.45 -5.92
C ARG A 386 -1.48 -0.68 -6.52
N ALA A 387 -1.73 0.54 -6.05
CA ALA A 387 -2.78 1.41 -6.55
C ALA A 387 -2.43 2.18 -7.83
N SER A 388 -1.21 2.02 -8.37
CA SER A 388 -0.72 2.85 -9.48
C SER A 388 -1.33 2.51 -10.84
N SER A 389 -1.96 1.35 -10.98
CA SER A 389 -2.72 0.98 -12.17
C SER A 389 -3.78 -0.08 -11.84
N PRO A 390 -4.90 -0.11 -12.57
CA PRO A 390 -5.93 -1.11 -12.38
C PRO A 390 -5.48 -2.47 -12.92
N PHE A 391 -5.94 -3.53 -12.26
CA PHE A 391 -5.70 -4.91 -12.68
C PHE A 391 -6.86 -5.81 -12.27
N SER A 392 -6.99 -6.92 -12.98
CA SER A 392 -7.87 -8.04 -12.62
C SER A 392 -7.01 -9.25 -12.25
N LEU A 393 -7.54 -10.12 -11.40
CA LEU A 393 -6.92 -11.43 -11.22
C LEU A 393 -7.09 -12.24 -12.50
N LEU A 394 -6.10 -13.06 -12.83
CA LEU A 394 -6.05 -13.75 -14.10
C LEU A 394 -5.70 -15.22 -13.89
N GLU A 395 -6.46 -16.10 -14.52
CA GLU A 395 -6.09 -17.49 -14.73
C GLU A 395 -6.04 -17.84 -16.22
N THR A 396 -5.19 -18.80 -16.55
CA THR A 396 -5.10 -19.35 -17.92
C THR A 396 -5.16 -20.85 -17.83
N LEU A 397 -6.23 -21.44 -18.34
CA LEU A 397 -6.56 -22.85 -18.18
C LEU A 397 -6.62 -23.53 -19.55
N ALA A 398 -6.35 -24.84 -19.58
CA ALA A 398 -6.66 -25.67 -20.74
C ALA A 398 -8.09 -26.20 -20.61
N LEU A 399 -8.88 -26.06 -21.67
CA LEU A 399 -10.18 -26.70 -21.82
C LEU A 399 -10.08 -27.67 -23.00
N VAL A 400 -10.27 -28.96 -22.74
CA VAL A 400 -10.18 -30.01 -23.75
C VAL A 400 -11.45 -30.84 -23.70
N ASP A 401 -12.18 -30.88 -24.81
CA ASP A 401 -13.40 -31.66 -24.96
C ASP A 401 -14.42 -31.46 -23.82
N GLY A 402 -14.67 -30.19 -23.48
CA GLY A 402 -15.60 -29.80 -22.42
C GLY A 402 -15.06 -29.92 -20.99
N VAL A 403 -13.81 -30.38 -20.80
CA VAL A 403 -13.18 -30.56 -19.49
C VAL A 403 -12.10 -29.50 -19.24
N VAL A 404 -12.28 -28.69 -18.20
CA VAL A 404 -11.28 -27.72 -17.74
C VAL A 404 -10.23 -28.45 -16.91
N ARG A 405 -8.99 -28.48 -17.40
CA ARG A 405 -7.86 -29.11 -16.70
C ARG A 405 -7.50 -28.32 -15.43
N ASP A 406 -7.22 -29.05 -14.35
CA ASP A 406 -6.77 -28.52 -13.06
C ASP A 406 -7.67 -27.40 -12.48
N ALA A 407 -8.98 -27.41 -12.80
CA ALA A 407 -9.90 -26.33 -12.46
C ALA A 407 -9.85 -25.95 -10.97
N ASP A 408 -9.92 -26.93 -10.07
CA ASP A 408 -9.89 -26.70 -8.62
C ASP A 408 -8.59 -26.01 -8.16
N ALA A 409 -7.44 -26.39 -8.74
CA ALA A 409 -6.16 -25.78 -8.42
C ALA A 409 -6.08 -24.32 -8.91
N HIS A 410 -6.64 -24.04 -10.10
CA HIS A 410 -6.76 -22.69 -10.63
C HIS A 410 -7.66 -21.81 -9.76
N LEU A 411 -8.82 -22.31 -9.36
CA LEU A 411 -9.77 -21.58 -8.51
C LEU A 411 -9.20 -21.35 -7.11
N ALA A 412 -8.53 -22.33 -6.51
CA ALA A 412 -7.85 -22.17 -5.23
C ALA A 412 -6.76 -21.10 -5.27
N ARG A 413 -5.96 -21.05 -6.35
CA ARG A 413 -4.95 -20.02 -6.53
C ARG A 413 -5.56 -18.63 -6.74
N MET A 414 -6.63 -18.52 -7.54
CA MET A 414 -7.35 -17.25 -7.72
C MET A 414 -8.00 -16.77 -6.41
N ALA A 415 -8.55 -17.67 -5.59
CA ALA A 415 -9.09 -17.34 -4.27
C ALA A 415 -8.02 -16.83 -3.30
N LEU A 416 -6.82 -17.44 -3.32
CA LEU A 416 -5.66 -16.95 -2.56
C LEU A 416 -5.27 -15.53 -2.99
N ALA A 417 -5.23 -15.27 -4.30
CA ALA A 417 -4.98 -13.94 -4.83
C ALA A 417 -6.08 -12.94 -4.46
N ALA A 418 -7.35 -13.36 -4.49
CA ALA A 418 -8.48 -12.50 -4.13
C ALA A 418 -8.41 -12.05 -2.67
N ARG A 419 -8.11 -12.96 -1.75
CA ARG A 419 -7.87 -12.64 -0.34
C ARG A 419 -6.66 -11.70 -0.16
N HIS A 420 -5.58 -11.90 -0.91
CA HIS A 420 -4.38 -11.06 -0.81
C HIS A 420 -4.63 -9.62 -1.29
N PHE A 421 -5.32 -9.43 -2.41
CA PHE A 421 -5.61 -8.12 -2.98
C PHE A 421 -6.89 -7.46 -2.47
N GLY A 422 -7.65 -8.12 -1.60
CA GLY A 422 -8.96 -7.64 -1.14
C GLY A 422 -10.02 -7.63 -2.24
N THR A 423 -9.90 -8.49 -3.24
CA THR A 423 -10.90 -8.69 -4.29
C THR A 423 -12.06 -9.50 -3.74
N VAL A 424 -13.29 -9.09 -4.05
CA VAL A 424 -14.50 -9.84 -3.68
C VAL A 424 -14.46 -11.23 -4.33
N TRP A 425 -14.62 -12.27 -3.53
CA TRP A 425 -14.58 -13.65 -3.98
C TRP A 425 -15.93 -14.34 -3.78
N ASP A 426 -16.53 -14.78 -4.88
CA ASP A 426 -17.69 -15.67 -4.90
C ASP A 426 -17.32 -16.93 -5.68
N ALA A 427 -17.09 -18.02 -4.95
CA ALA A 427 -16.68 -19.28 -5.54
C ALA A 427 -17.72 -19.85 -6.51
N ALA A 428 -19.01 -19.71 -6.18
CA ALA A 428 -20.10 -20.25 -7.00
C ALA A 428 -20.21 -19.50 -8.32
N LEU A 429 -20.12 -18.17 -8.30
CA LEU A 429 -20.16 -17.35 -9.51
C LEU A 429 -19.00 -17.65 -10.46
N VAL A 430 -17.78 -17.76 -9.92
CA VAL A 430 -16.58 -18.05 -10.73
C VAL A 430 -16.64 -19.46 -11.32
N GLN A 431 -17.07 -20.45 -10.53
CA GLN A 431 -17.23 -21.83 -11.00
C GLN A 431 -18.33 -21.96 -12.06
N GLN A 432 -19.44 -21.25 -11.89
CA GLN A 432 -20.52 -21.20 -12.87
C GLN A 432 -20.02 -20.60 -14.20
N THR A 433 -19.25 -19.51 -14.14
CA THR A 433 -18.68 -18.85 -15.32
C THR A 433 -17.79 -19.80 -16.13
N LEU A 434 -16.94 -20.58 -15.47
CA LEU A 434 -16.13 -21.61 -16.14
C LEU A 434 -16.97 -22.75 -16.72
N SER A 435 -17.98 -23.20 -15.98
CA SER A 435 -18.86 -24.30 -16.39
C SER A 435 -19.70 -23.92 -17.61
N ASP A 436 -20.15 -22.66 -17.69
CA ASP A 436 -20.87 -22.11 -18.84
C ASP A 436 -19.99 -22.09 -20.09
N LEU A 437 -18.74 -21.61 -19.96
CA LEU A 437 -17.78 -21.62 -21.06
C LEU A 437 -17.46 -23.05 -21.52
N ALA A 438 -17.27 -23.99 -20.58
CA ALA A 438 -17.00 -25.39 -20.91
C ALA A 438 -18.15 -26.02 -21.73
N ARG A 439 -19.41 -25.72 -21.39
CA ARG A 439 -20.59 -26.18 -22.14
C ARG A 439 -20.68 -25.59 -23.55
N GLN A 440 -20.19 -24.37 -23.76
CA GLN A 440 -20.13 -23.73 -25.08
C GLN A 440 -19.05 -24.35 -25.98
N HIS A 441 -18.05 -25.01 -25.40
CA HIS A 441 -16.91 -25.60 -26.10
C HIS A 441 -16.76 -27.11 -25.79
N PRO A 442 -17.72 -27.96 -26.20
CA PRO A 442 -17.75 -29.38 -25.84
C PRO A 442 -16.70 -30.23 -26.56
N ARG A 443 -15.99 -29.70 -27.57
CA ARG A 443 -14.98 -30.40 -28.36
C ARG A 443 -13.79 -29.49 -28.66
N GLY A 444 -12.63 -30.10 -28.88
CA GLY A 444 -11.40 -29.41 -29.27
C GLY A 444 -10.61 -28.89 -28.07
N ALA A 445 -9.46 -28.28 -28.36
CA ALA A 445 -8.56 -27.73 -27.35
C ALA A 445 -8.62 -26.20 -27.36
N TRP A 446 -8.82 -25.62 -26.17
CA TRP A 446 -9.01 -24.20 -25.97
C TRP A 446 -8.13 -23.69 -24.84
N ARG A 447 -7.55 -22.51 -25.02
CA ARG A 447 -6.94 -21.70 -23.97
C ARG A 447 -8.02 -20.81 -23.38
N VAL A 448 -8.41 -21.11 -22.15
CA VAL A 448 -9.35 -20.28 -21.39
C VAL A 448 -8.60 -19.18 -20.67
N ARG A 449 -9.05 -17.93 -20.82
CA ARG A 449 -8.63 -16.76 -20.04
C ARG A 449 -9.76 -16.42 -19.07
N LEU A 450 -9.54 -16.66 -17.78
CA LEU A 450 -10.50 -16.33 -16.71
C LEU A 450 -10.03 -15.07 -15.98
N LEU A 451 -10.89 -14.06 -15.87
CA LEU A 451 -10.64 -12.79 -15.19
C LEU A 451 -11.59 -12.62 -14.00
N LEU A 452 -11.08 -12.04 -12.92
CA LEU A 452 -11.89 -11.59 -11.79
C LEU A 452 -11.57 -10.11 -11.49
N SER A 453 -12.56 -9.24 -11.62
CA SER A 453 -12.43 -7.83 -11.28
C SER A 453 -12.36 -7.61 -9.77
N PRO A 454 -11.83 -6.47 -9.28
CA PRO A 454 -11.80 -6.17 -7.86
C PRO A 454 -13.18 -6.22 -7.16
N GLN A 455 -14.27 -6.02 -7.90
CA GLN A 455 -15.67 -6.05 -7.42
C GLN A 455 -16.27 -7.46 -7.44
N GLY A 456 -15.51 -8.48 -7.81
CA GLY A 456 -15.98 -9.86 -7.86
C GLY A 456 -16.70 -10.25 -9.14
N ARG A 457 -16.58 -9.46 -10.21
CA ARG A 457 -17.14 -9.83 -11.52
C ARG A 457 -16.20 -10.81 -12.23
N ALA A 458 -16.70 -12.00 -12.53
CA ALA A 458 -15.98 -13.03 -13.27
C ALA A 458 -16.28 -12.95 -14.77
N MET A 459 -15.27 -13.18 -15.62
CA MET A 459 -15.42 -13.28 -17.06
C MET A 459 -14.46 -14.33 -17.61
N ALA A 460 -14.92 -15.22 -18.49
CA ALA A 460 -14.08 -16.21 -19.11
C ALA A 460 -14.20 -16.19 -20.64
N GLU A 461 -13.07 -16.25 -21.33
CA GLU A 461 -12.98 -16.26 -22.80
C GLU A 461 -12.18 -17.49 -23.25
N ALA A 462 -12.59 -18.12 -24.34
CA ALA A 462 -11.88 -19.25 -24.94
C ALA A 462 -11.24 -18.84 -26.27
N HIS A 463 -9.99 -19.22 -26.46
CA HIS A 463 -9.26 -19.08 -27.73
C HIS A 463 -8.78 -20.45 -28.18
N ALA A 464 -8.77 -20.72 -29.49
CA ALA A 464 -8.24 -21.98 -30.01
C ALA A 464 -6.79 -22.20 -29.50
N LEU A 465 -6.51 -23.42 -29.04
CA LEU A 465 -5.20 -23.80 -28.54
C LEU A 465 -4.48 -24.66 -29.57
N ASP A 466 -3.40 -24.13 -30.15
CA ASP A 466 -2.53 -24.91 -31.02
C ASP A 466 -1.89 -26.08 -30.25
N PRO A 467 -1.62 -27.21 -30.93
CA PRO A 467 -0.90 -28.34 -30.36
C PRO A 467 0.39 -27.89 -29.65
N SER A 468 0.69 -28.51 -28.51
CA SER A 468 1.95 -28.22 -27.82
C SER A 468 3.13 -28.66 -28.70
N PRO A 469 4.15 -27.79 -28.90
CA PRO A 469 5.36 -28.19 -29.61
C PRO A 469 6.09 -29.29 -28.83
N GLY A 470 6.76 -30.20 -29.54
CA GLY A 470 7.55 -31.26 -28.90
C GLY A 470 8.80 -30.72 -28.19
N ARG A 471 9.37 -29.62 -28.71
CA ARG A 471 10.52 -28.91 -28.13
C ARG A 471 10.39 -27.40 -28.35
N VAL A 472 10.89 -26.60 -27.41
CA VAL A 472 10.91 -25.13 -27.50
C VAL A 472 12.32 -24.55 -27.28
N ARG A 473 12.59 -23.39 -27.88
CA ARG A 473 13.83 -22.63 -27.66
C ARG A 473 13.59 -21.52 -26.66
N LEU A 474 14.47 -21.38 -25.67
CA LEU A 474 14.43 -20.32 -24.66
C LEU A 474 15.64 -19.41 -24.83
N GLN A 475 15.46 -18.11 -24.66
CA GLN A 475 16.58 -17.17 -24.47
C GLN A 475 16.77 -16.89 -22.98
N LEU A 476 17.99 -16.56 -22.55
CA LEU A 476 18.20 -16.05 -21.19
C LEU A 476 17.94 -14.53 -21.18
N ALA A 477 17.37 -14.01 -20.10
CA ALA A 477 17.22 -12.57 -19.93
C ALA A 477 18.59 -11.87 -19.85
N GLU A 478 18.75 -10.78 -20.60
CA GLU A 478 19.97 -9.96 -20.61
C GLU A 478 20.22 -9.22 -19.28
N ARG A 479 19.16 -9.02 -18.50
CA ARG A 479 19.20 -8.34 -17.20
C ARG A 479 18.35 -9.08 -16.17
N ALA A 480 18.63 -8.82 -14.91
CA ALA A 480 17.83 -9.36 -13.81
C ALA A 480 16.38 -8.84 -13.85
N LEU A 481 15.44 -9.69 -13.46
CA LEU A 481 14.07 -9.32 -13.09
C LEU A 481 14.11 -8.62 -11.73
N ALA A 482 14.13 -7.28 -11.74
CA ALA A 482 14.18 -6.47 -10.53
C ALA A 482 12.97 -6.73 -9.61
N GLU A 483 11.81 -7.02 -10.20
CA GLU A 483 10.54 -7.24 -9.52
C GLU A 483 10.32 -8.70 -9.10
N ALA A 484 11.34 -9.56 -9.10
CA ALA A 484 11.20 -11.00 -8.81
C ALA A 484 10.42 -11.27 -7.50
N HIS A 485 10.62 -10.44 -6.48
CA HIS A 485 9.94 -10.56 -5.18
C HIS A 485 8.67 -9.73 -5.05
N SER A 486 8.17 -9.14 -6.15
CA SER A 486 6.92 -8.40 -6.19
C SER A 486 5.71 -9.33 -6.02
N GLU A 487 4.67 -8.80 -5.40
CA GLU A 487 3.38 -9.48 -5.34
C GLU A 487 2.78 -9.79 -6.72
N PHE A 488 3.12 -8.99 -7.74
CA PHE A 488 2.64 -9.18 -9.11
C PHE A 488 3.35 -10.31 -9.88
N VAL A 489 4.48 -10.80 -9.34
CA VAL A 489 5.11 -12.07 -9.76
C VAL A 489 4.48 -13.25 -9.00
N ARG A 490 4.31 -13.10 -7.68
CA ARG A 490 3.73 -14.15 -6.82
C ARG A 490 2.27 -14.48 -7.17
N PHE A 491 1.50 -13.50 -7.61
CA PHE A 491 0.09 -13.67 -7.95
C PHE A 491 -0.18 -13.31 -9.40
N LYS A 492 -0.95 -14.18 -10.08
CA LYS A 492 -1.26 -14.01 -11.49
C LYS A 492 -2.34 -12.95 -11.69
N THR A 493 -1.97 -11.86 -12.35
CA THR A 493 -2.87 -10.73 -12.65
C THR A 493 -2.74 -10.31 -14.11
N THR A 494 -3.58 -9.36 -14.53
CA THR A 494 -3.43 -8.69 -15.82
C THR A 494 -2.25 -7.70 -15.86
N ARG A 495 -1.67 -7.34 -14.71
CA ARG A 495 -0.50 -6.44 -14.64
C ARG A 495 0.77 -7.22 -14.93
N ARG A 496 1.21 -7.21 -16.19
CA ARG A 496 2.32 -8.04 -16.69
C ARG A 496 3.50 -7.27 -17.28
N ALA A 497 3.52 -5.94 -17.17
CA ALA A 497 4.60 -5.11 -17.71
C ALA A 497 6.01 -5.59 -17.31
N HIS A 498 6.18 -6.12 -16.10
CA HIS A 498 7.45 -6.69 -15.63
C HIS A 498 7.87 -7.97 -16.37
N TYR A 499 6.94 -8.75 -16.93
CA TYR A 499 7.24 -9.86 -17.84
C TYR A 499 7.32 -9.39 -19.30
N ASP A 500 6.45 -8.47 -19.71
CA ASP A 500 6.39 -7.96 -21.09
C ASP A 500 7.70 -7.24 -21.46
N ALA A 501 8.40 -6.65 -20.48
CA ALA A 501 9.75 -6.09 -20.64
C ALA A 501 10.83 -7.13 -21.00
N PHE A 502 10.51 -8.43 -20.91
CA PHE A 502 11.38 -9.56 -21.26
C PHE A 502 10.75 -10.44 -22.36
N ALA A 503 9.72 -9.94 -23.06
CA ALA A 503 9.12 -10.71 -24.15
C ALA A 503 10.18 -11.09 -25.19
N PRO A 504 10.18 -12.33 -25.71
CA PRO A 504 11.13 -12.73 -26.74
C PRO A 504 11.01 -11.84 -27.98
N THR A 505 12.12 -11.27 -28.44
CA THR A 505 12.18 -10.42 -29.64
C THR A 505 12.74 -11.17 -30.85
N ALA A 506 13.52 -12.23 -30.63
CA ALA A 506 14.15 -13.00 -31.69
C ALA A 506 13.21 -14.06 -32.30
N GLN A 507 13.31 -14.23 -33.62
CA GLN A 507 12.48 -15.19 -34.37
C GLN A 507 12.78 -16.63 -33.93
N GLY A 508 11.72 -17.40 -33.65
CA GLY A 508 11.84 -18.80 -33.23
C GLY A 508 12.15 -19.00 -31.76
N VAL A 509 12.31 -17.93 -30.98
CA VAL A 509 12.37 -18.02 -29.52
C VAL A 509 10.97 -18.17 -28.97
N PHE A 510 10.76 -19.22 -28.19
CA PHE A 510 9.47 -19.47 -27.57
C PHE A 510 9.26 -18.56 -26.38
N ASP A 511 10.17 -18.52 -25.42
CA ASP A 511 10.05 -17.77 -24.16
C ASP A 511 11.41 -17.33 -23.62
N THR A 512 11.42 -16.46 -22.62
CA THR A 512 12.63 -15.94 -21.98
C THR A 512 12.74 -16.51 -20.57
N LEU A 513 13.88 -17.12 -20.24
CA LEU A 513 14.27 -17.58 -18.91
C LEU A 513 14.79 -16.40 -18.08
N LEU A 514 14.21 -16.18 -16.91
CA LEU A 514 14.46 -15.03 -16.05
C LEU A 514 15.33 -15.41 -14.84
N TRP A 515 16.00 -14.40 -14.28
CA TRP A 515 16.83 -14.51 -13.07
C TRP A 515 16.71 -13.24 -12.23
N ASN A 516 16.88 -13.34 -10.91
CA ASN A 516 16.73 -12.22 -9.97
C ASN A 516 18.05 -11.47 -9.71
N SER A 517 18.03 -10.38 -8.93
CA SER A 517 19.23 -9.60 -8.63
C SER A 517 20.32 -10.37 -7.84
N ALA A 518 19.98 -11.50 -7.22
CA ALA A 518 20.92 -12.38 -6.54
C ALA A 518 21.58 -13.43 -7.49
N GLY A 519 21.26 -13.38 -8.79
CA GLY A 519 21.77 -14.31 -9.79
C GLY A 519 21.06 -15.67 -9.79
N GLU A 520 19.89 -15.78 -9.15
CA GLU A 520 19.12 -17.02 -9.06
C GLU A 520 18.09 -17.08 -10.18
N ILE A 521 17.97 -18.23 -10.83
CA ILE A 521 16.95 -18.49 -11.84
C ILE A 521 15.57 -18.43 -11.19
N THR A 522 14.60 -17.82 -11.87
CA THR A 522 13.22 -17.70 -11.39
C THR A 522 12.27 -18.59 -12.20
N GLU A 523 11.79 -18.11 -13.34
CA GLU A 523 10.86 -18.79 -14.23
C GLU A 523 10.98 -18.24 -15.66
N CYS A 524 10.13 -18.71 -16.58
CA CYS A 524 9.95 -18.09 -17.89
C CYS A 524 8.79 -17.08 -17.87
N THR A 525 8.71 -16.18 -18.86
CA THR A 525 7.67 -15.14 -18.87
C THR A 525 6.24 -15.70 -18.91
N ARG A 526 6.01 -16.93 -19.42
CA ARG A 526 4.69 -17.56 -19.51
C ARG A 526 4.58 -18.93 -18.83
N GLY A 527 5.57 -19.35 -18.04
CA GLY A 527 5.56 -20.65 -17.37
C GLY A 527 6.77 -20.87 -16.47
N ASN A 528 6.73 -21.92 -15.66
CA ASN A 528 7.86 -22.29 -14.82
C ASN A 528 8.90 -23.08 -15.61
N ILE A 529 10.07 -23.26 -15.02
CA ILE A 529 11.19 -24.01 -15.59
C ILE A 529 11.53 -25.22 -14.72
N ALA A 530 11.89 -26.33 -15.35
CA ALA A 530 12.59 -27.44 -14.75
C ALA A 530 13.96 -27.59 -15.42
N LEU A 531 14.99 -27.88 -14.63
CA LEU A 531 16.37 -28.02 -15.07
C LEU A 531 16.92 -29.35 -14.55
N GLN A 532 17.58 -30.12 -15.41
CA GLN A 532 18.30 -31.31 -14.97
C GLN A 532 19.71 -30.93 -14.55
N LEU A 533 20.01 -31.04 -13.26
CA LEU A 533 21.30 -30.69 -12.66
C LEU A 533 21.79 -31.85 -11.81
N ASP A 534 23.02 -32.31 -12.02
CA ASP A 534 23.62 -33.45 -11.31
C ASP A 534 22.74 -34.72 -11.35
N GLY A 535 22.13 -35.00 -12.51
CA GLY A 535 21.29 -36.18 -12.73
C GLY A 535 19.87 -36.12 -12.16
N ARG A 536 19.50 -35.03 -11.46
CA ARG A 536 18.15 -34.82 -10.90
C ARG A 536 17.45 -33.64 -11.56
N TRP A 537 16.13 -33.76 -11.72
CA TRP A 537 15.30 -32.66 -12.16
C TRP A 537 14.97 -31.75 -10.97
N VAL A 538 15.28 -30.46 -11.11
CA VAL A 538 15.01 -29.42 -10.13
C VAL A 538 14.15 -28.32 -10.72
N THR A 539 13.40 -27.61 -9.89
CA THR A 539 12.71 -26.37 -10.25
C THR A 539 13.08 -25.29 -9.24
N PRO A 540 13.23 -24.01 -9.65
CA PRO A 540 13.56 -22.93 -8.74
C PRO A 540 12.62 -22.85 -7.54
N ALA A 541 13.16 -22.67 -6.33
CA ALA A 541 12.39 -22.53 -5.10
C ALA A 541 11.60 -21.21 -5.07
N LEU A 542 10.39 -21.20 -4.49
CA LEU A 542 9.50 -20.02 -4.52
C LEU A 542 10.13 -18.71 -4.03
N HIS A 543 11.08 -18.78 -3.09
CA HIS A 543 11.77 -17.60 -2.56
C HIS A 543 12.68 -16.91 -3.60
N CYS A 544 13.05 -17.59 -4.70
CA CYS A 544 13.79 -16.97 -5.81
C CYS A 544 12.96 -15.92 -6.57
N GLY A 545 11.64 -15.87 -6.35
CA GLY A 545 10.76 -14.85 -6.94
C GLY A 545 10.11 -15.30 -8.24
N LEU A 546 9.14 -16.23 -8.12
CA LEU A 546 8.38 -16.78 -9.23
C LEU A 546 6.93 -17.07 -8.83
N LEU A 547 6.07 -17.24 -9.83
CA LEU A 547 4.71 -17.71 -9.66
C LEU A 547 4.69 -19.19 -9.25
N ALA A 548 3.91 -19.53 -8.22
CA ALA A 548 3.57 -20.92 -7.89
C ALA A 548 2.62 -21.49 -8.97
N GLY A 549 3.17 -21.87 -10.12
CA GLY A 549 2.39 -22.38 -11.24
C GLY A 549 1.86 -23.79 -10.99
N ILE A 550 0.69 -24.07 -11.54
CA ILE A 550 -0.02 -25.34 -11.31
C ILE A 550 0.70 -26.52 -11.97
N GLY A 551 1.25 -26.33 -13.18
CA GLY A 551 2.09 -27.36 -13.82
C GLY A 551 3.32 -27.72 -12.98
N ARG A 552 3.97 -26.71 -12.36
CA ARG A 552 5.07 -26.91 -11.41
C ARG A 552 4.61 -27.65 -10.16
N ALA A 553 3.49 -27.25 -9.57
CA ALA A 553 2.93 -27.91 -8.40
C ALA A 553 2.57 -29.39 -8.67
N ASN A 554 2.05 -29.69 -9.86
CA ASN A 554 1.78 -31.07 -10.29
C ASN A 554 3.09 -31.87 -10.42
N ALA A 555 4.12 -31.32 -11.09
CA ALA A 555 5.42 -31.99 -11.24
C ALA A 555 6.13 -32.24 -9.89
N LEU A 556 5.99 -31.33 -8.91
CA LEU A 556 6.48 -31.53 -7.54
C LEU A 556 5.73 -32.66 -6.83
N ARG A 557 4.38 -32.67 -6.93
CA ARG A 557 3.52 -33.69 -6.31
C ARG A 557 3.80 -35.09 -6.86
N GLU A 558 4.09 -35.18 -8.15
CA GLU A 558 4.47 -36.40 -8.85
C GLU A 558 5.90 -36.87 -8.55
N GLY A 559 6.70 -36.07 -7.83
CA GLY A 559 8.11 -36.35 -7.58
C GLY A 559 9.01 -36.22 -8.81
N ARG A 560 8.51 -35.61 -9.90
CA ARG A 560 9.24 -35.42 -11.16
C ARG A 560 10.34 -34.36 -11.02
N VAL A 561 10.14 -33.38 -10.14
CA VAL A 561 11.12 -32.33 -9.80
C VAL A 561 11.19 -32.18 -8.28
N VAL A 562 12.30 -31.62 -7.79
CA VAL A 562 12.42 -31.10 -6.42
C VAL A 562 12.74 -29.60 -6.44
N GLU A 563 12.36 -28.87 -5.40
CA GLU A 563 12.74 -27.45 -5.28
C GLU A 563 14.23 -27.31 -4.97
N ALA A 564 14.92 -26.41 -5.68
CA ALA A 564 16.29 -26.02 -5.39
C ALA A 564 16.55 -24.58 -5.84
N VAL A 565 17.60 -23.95 -5.31
CA VAL A 565 18.13 -22.70 -5.88
C VAL A 565 19.08 -23.08 -7.01
N VAL A 566 18.82 -22.58 -8.21
CA VAL A 566 19.71 -22.72 -9.37
C VAL A 566 20.19 -21.33 -9.74
N ARG A 567 21.50 -21.13 -9.91
CA ARG A 567 22.06 -19.83 -10.29
C ARG A 567 22.36 -19.78 -11.78
N VAL A 568 22.46 -18.57 -12.34
CA VAL A 568 22.85 -18.36 -13.75
C VAL A 568 24.18 -19.06 -14.07
N GLN A 569 25.12 -19.04 -13.14
CA GLN A 569 26.41 -19.72 -13.27
C GLN A 569 26.33 -21.26 -13.31
N ASP A 570 25.21 -21.85 -12.89
CA ASP A 570 25.00 -23.30 -12.93
C ASP A 570 24.49 -23.76 -14.31
N LEU A 571 24.02 -22.85 -15.17
CA LEU A 571 23.44 -23.19 -16.48
C LEU A 571 24.36 -24.05 -17.37
N PRO A 572 25.70 -23.86 -17.40
CA PRO A 572 26.59 -24.73 -18.17
C PRO A 572 26.60 -26.20 -17.70
N ARG A 573 26.17 -26.47 -16.46
CA ARG A 573 26.07 -27.82 -15.88
C ARG A 573 24.69 -28.46 -16.11
N VAL A 574 23.72 -27.69 -16.60
CA VAL A 574 22.36 -28.18 -16.86
C VAL A 574 22.35 -29.04 -18.12
N THR A 575 21.95 -30.30 -18.00
CA THR A 575 21.99 -31.28 -19.11
C THR A 575 20.70 -31.32 -19.92
N ALA A 576 19.59 -30.86 -19.34
CA ALA A 576 18.29 -30.77 -20.01
C ALA A 576 17.43 -29.68 -19.36
N LEU A 577 16.55 -29.05 -20.14
CA LEU A 577 15.57 -28.08 -19.65
C LEU A 577 14.17 -28.51 -20.05
N ALA A 578 13.17 -28.07 -19.29
CA ALA A 578 11.78 -28.17 -19.68
C ALA A 578 10.97 -26.95 -19.23
N PHE A 579 10.17 -26.44 -20.15
CA PHE A 579 9.15 -25.43 -19.88
C PHE A 579 7.90 -26.12 -19.33
N VAL A 580 7.33 -25.58 -18.24
CA VAL A 580 6.22 -26.22 -17.51
C VAL A 580 5.10 -25.22 -17.21
N ASN A 581 3.89 -25.49 -17.69
CA ASN A 581 2.67 -24.83 -17.21
C ASN A 581 1.43 -25.76 -17.34
N SER A 582 0.31 -25.42 -16.69
CA SER A 582 -0.90 -26.28 -16.75
C SER A 582 -1.59 -26.27 -18.13
N LEU A 583 -1.42 -25.18 -18.90
CA LEU A 583 -2.00 -25.04 -20.23
C LEU A 583 -1.42 -26.08 -21.21
N ARG A 584 -0.10 -26.16 -21.30
CA ARG A 584 0.63 -26.97 -22.30
C ARG A 584 1.31 -28.21 -21.72
N GLY A 585 1.41 -28.32 -20.40
CA GLY A 585 2.08 -29.41 -19.71
C GLY A 585 3.59 -29.22 -19.65
N TRP A 586 4.32 -30.34 -19.70
CA TRP A 586 5.77 -30.40 -19.75
C TRP A 586 6.24 -30.40 -21.20
N ILE A 587 7.07 -29.43 -21.59
CA ILE A 587 7.65 -29.32 -22.93
C ILE A 587 9.16 -29.28 -22.81
N ASP A 588 9.85 -30.15 -23.55
CA ASP A 588 11.32 -30.12 -23.59
C ASP A 588 11.81 -28.78 -24.13
N ALA A 589 12.86 -28.25 -23.51
CA ALA A 589 13.39 -26.94 -23.83
C ALA A 589 14.90 -27.00 -24.07
N GLU A 590 15.38 -26.10 -24.92
CA GLU A 590 16.81 -25.83 -25.09
C GLU A 590 17.08 -24.33 -24.90
N LEU A 591 18.20 -24.01 -24.28
CA LEU A 591 18.64 -22.63 -24.09
C LEU A 591 19.49 -22.22 -25.30
N ILE A 592 19.20 -21.06 -25.89
CA ILE A 592 19.96 -20.52 -27.01
C ILE A 592 21.36 -20.11 -26.51
N PRO A 593 22.44 -20.54 -27.18
CA PRO A 593 23.80 -20.16 -26.82
C PRO A 593 23.97 -18.64 -26.75
N PHE A 594 24.76 -18.16 -25.79
CA PHE A 594 25.07 -16.72 -25.64
C PHE A 594 25.74 -16.10 -26.88
N SER A 595 26.36 -16.91 -27.76
CA SER A 595 26.96 -16.45 -29.01
C SER A 595 25.94 -16.09 -30.10
N ASP A 596 24.70 -16.55 -29.93
CA ASP A 596 23.62 -16.48 -30.93
C ASP A 596 22.47 -15.57 -30.46
N GLN A 597 22.66 -14.84 -29.36
CA GLN A 597 21.69 -13.90 -28.77
C GLN A 597 21.90 -12.47 -29.26
#